data_AF-A0A922YXZ6-F1
#
_entry.id   AF-A0A922YXZ6-F1
#
_cell.length_a   1.000
_cell.length_b   1.000
_cell.length_c   1.000
_cell.angle_alpha   90.00
_cell.angle_beta   90.00
_cell.angle_gamma   90.00
#
_symmetry.space_group_name_H-M   'P 1'
#
loop_
_entity.id
_entity.type
_entity.pdbx_description
1 polymer ?
#
loop_
_entity_poly.entity_id
_entity_poly.type
_entity_poly.pdbx_seq_one_letter_code
_entity_poly.pdbx_strand_id
1 'polypeptide(L)'
;MPKLDWKTLAASAFVPALLITLILGAMLWHQHDSVERVADRDRAAQMRLVGSLLDTNFDQAAKFSLALAETFARNPQIREALAAGDRARLQALSKDAYQYLSRQASVQIFGYHSPDLRYLLRMHRPEQHGDDISGFRAMVVAA
;
A
#
# COMPACT_ATOMS: atom_id res chain seq x y z
N MET A 1 31.38 5.49 76.59
CA MET A 1 30.78 5.12 75.29
C MET A 1 29.87 6.25 74.85
N PRO A 2 30.12 6.92 73.71
CA PRO A 2 29.24 8.00 73.25
C PRO A 2 27.86 7.42 72.93
N LYS A 3 26.80 8.03 73.49
CA LYS A 3 25.42 7.66 73.17
C LYS A 3 25.13 8.17 71.76
N LEU A 4 25.01 7.25 70.81
CA LEU A 4 24.70 7.56 69.43
C LEU A 4 23.26 8.11 69.36
N ASP A 5 23.11 9.40 69.08
CA ASP A 5 21.79 10.03 68.99
C ASP A 5 21.17 9.74 67.62
N TRP A 6 20.50 8.57 67.52
CA TRP A 6 19.87 8.06 66.32
C TRP A 6 18.95 9.09 65.62
N LYS A 7 18.37 10.03 66.37
CA LYS A 7 17.44 11.02 65.83
C LYS A 7 18.13 12.07 64.96
N THR A 8 19.33 12.52 65.33
CA THR A 8 20.09 13.51 64.56
C THR A 8 20.75 12.88 63.33
N LEU A 9 21.18 11.62 63.45
CA LEU A 9 21.66 10.82 62.33
C LEU A 9 20.55 10.54 61.31
N ALA A 10 19.37 10.13 61.75
CA ALA A 10 18.21 9.91 60.88
C ALA A 10 17.77 11.21 60.18
N ALA A 11 17.79 12.35 60.88
CA ALA A 11 17.48 13.66 60.28
C ALA A 11 18.51 14.07 59.20
N SER A 12 19.80 13.80 59.43
CA SER A 12 20.87 14.13 58.46
C SER A 12 20.86 13.22 57.22
N ALA A 13 20.39 11.98 57.34
CA ALA A 13 20.29 11.02 56.23
C ALA A 13 19.07 11.24 55.30
N PHE A 14 18.07 12.00 55.74
CA PHE A 14 16.85 12.23 54.98
C PHE A 14 17.07 13.09 53.72
N VAL A 15 17.87 14.16 53.84
CA VAL A 15 18.19 15.08 52.74
C VAL A 15 18.91 14.37 51.57
N PRO A 16 20.00 13.61 51.77
CA PRO A 16 20.65 12.90 50.67
C PRO A 16 19.77 11.80 50.08
N ALA A 17 18.94 11.11 50.88
CA ALA A 17 18.00 10.12 50.36
C ALA A 17 16.93 10.76 49.45
N LEU A 18 16.39 11.92 49.84
CA LEU A 18 15.45 12.69 49.02
C LEU A 18 16.09 13.12 47.70
N LEU A 19 17.32 13.64 47.74
CA LEU A 19 18.07 14.07 46.56
C LEU A 19 18.31 12.90 45.59
N ILE A 20 18.75 11.74 46.11
CA ILE A 20 18.93 10.52 45.29
C ILE A 20 17.60 10.12 44.63
N THR A 21 16.51 10.15 45.39
CA THR A 21 15.18 9.77 44.88
C THR A 21 14.71 10.72 43.78
N LEU A 22 14.93 12.03 43.95
CA LEU A 22 14.59 13.04 42.94
C LEU A 22 15.44 12.88 41.66
N ILE A 23 16.75 12.64 41.81
CA ILE A 23 17.65 12.43 40.67
C ILE A 23 17.26 11.16 39.91
N LEU A 24 17.01 10.05 40.61
CA LEU A 24 16.57 8.79 40.00
C LEU A 24 15.21 8.96 39.31
N GLY A 25 14.26 9.66 39.94
CA GLY A 25 12.96 9.96 39.34
C GLY A 25 13.08 10.78 38.06
N ALA A 26 13.89 11.85 38.08
CA ALA A 26 14.15 12.68 36.91
C ALA A 26 14.87 11.91 35.79
N MET A 27 15.84 11.05 36.15
CA MET A 27 16.55 10.18 35.21
C MET A 27 15.59 9.18 34.54
N LEU A 28 14.73 8.50 35.31
CA LEU A 28 13.74 7.57 34.78
C LEU A 28 12.71 8.27 33.89
N TRP A 29 12.27 9.46 34.27
CA TRP A 29 11.36 10.26 33.44
C TRP A 29 12.01 10.66 32.11
N HIS A 30 13.25 11.16 32.14
CA HIS A 30 14.00 11.49 30.92
C HIS A 30 14.25 10.26 30.04
N GLN A 31 14.51 9.10 30.66
CA GLN A 31 14.69 7.84 29.96
C GLN A 31 13.39 7.40 29.27
N HIS A 32 12.23 7.50 29.94
CA HIS A 32 10.94 7.11 29.34
C HIS A 32 10.60 7.97 28.11
N ASP A 33 10.73 9.28 28.25
CA ASP A 33 10.47 10.26 27.18
C ASP A 33 11.49 10.14 26.02
N SER A 34 12.72 9.71 26.29
CA SER A 34 13.69 9.42 25.22
C SER A 34 13.37 8.12 24.46
N VAL A 35 12.94 7.06 25.17
CA VAL A 35 12.54 5.78 24.55
C VAL A 35 11.30 5.96 23.67
N GLU A 36 10.28 6.67 24.15
CA GLU A 36 9.07 6.95 23.35
C GLU A 36 9.40 7.72 22.07
N ARG A 37 10.23 8.76 22.17
CA ARG A 37 10.65 9.54 20.99
C ARG A 37 11.45 8.74 19.97
N VAL A 38 12.28 7.79 20.42
CA VAL A 38 13.00 6.89 19.51
C VAL A 38 12.02 5.92 18.85
N ALA A 39 11.11 5.32 19.63
CA ALA A 39 10.09 4.42 19.11
C ALA A 39 9.18 5.09 18.07
N ASP A 40 8.76 6.34 18.31
CA ASP A 40 7.94 7.12 17.37
C ASP A 40 8.67 7.44 16.07
N ARG A 41 9.96 7.81 16.16
CA ARG A 41 10.80 8.07 14.99
C ARG A 41 11.01 6.81 14.16
N ASP A 42 11.28 5.69 14.80
CA ASP A 42 11.46 4.39 14.14
C ASP A 42 10.17 3.97 13.45
N ARG A 43 9.02 4.12 14.12
CA ARG A 43 7.70 3.84 13.52
C ARG A 43 7.43 4.73 12.30
N ALA A 44 7.70 6.04 12.39
CA ALA A 44 7.54 6.95 11.26
C ALA A 44 8.47 6.61 10.09
N ALA A 45 9.72 6.23 10.38
CA ALA A 45 10.67 5.79 9.37
C ALA A 45 10.23 4.49 8.68
N GLN A 46 9.76 3.50 9.46
CA GLN A 46 9.20 2.26 8.93
C GLN A 46 7.97 2.53 8.07
N MET A 47 7.03 3.37 8.51
CA MET A 47 5.84 3.73 7.73
C MET A 47 6.21 4.41 6.41
N ARG A 48 7.19 5.32 6.41
CA ARG A 48 7.70 5.94 5.17
C ARG A 48 8.33 4.92 4.23
N LEU A 49 9.13 4.00 4.76
CA LEU A 49 9.74 2.94 3.96
C LEU A 49 8.66 2.05 3.32
N VAL A 50 7.71 1.57 4.12
CA VAL A 50 6.57 0.79 3.62
C VAL A 50 5.79 1.57 2.56
N GLY A 51 5.53 2.86 2.80
CA GLY A 51 4.89 3.75 1.83
C GLY A 51 5.65 3.80 0.50
N SER A 52 6.95 4.09 0.53
CA SER A 52 7.78 4.16 -0.68
C SER A 52 7.87 2.83 -1.44
N LEU A 53 7.89 1.71 -0.73
CA LEU A 53 7.88 0.39 -1.33
C LEU A 53 6.53 0.14 -2.01
N LEU A 54 5.43 0.51 -1.37
CA LEU A 54 4.09 0.34 -1.92
C LEU A 54 3.91 1.21 -3.17
N ASP A 55 4.34 2.47 -3.12
CA ASP A 55 4.31 3.39 -4.26
C ASP A 55 5.12 2.84 -5.44
N THR A 56 6.33 2.35 -5.18
CA THR A 56 7.18 1.75 -6.21
C THR A 56 6.54 0.50 -6.84
N ASN A 57 5.95 -0.37 -6.02
CA ASN A 57 5.26 -1.56 -6.50
C ASN A 57 4.02 -1.19 -7.33
N PHE A 58 3.25 -0.18 -6.92
CA PHE A 58 2.10 0.29 -7.69
C PHE A 58 2.51 0.92 -9.01
N ASP A 59 3.54 1.76 -9.04
CA ASP A 59 4.08 2.35 -10.27
C ASP A 59 4.56 1.26 -11.24
N GLN A 60 5.27 0.24 -10.74
CA GLN A 60 5.71 -0.88 -11.54
C GLN A 60 4.52 -1.70 -12.10
N ALA A 61 3.51 -1.97 -11.27
CA ALA A 61 2.30 -2.67 -11.70
C ALA A 61 1.49 -1.86 -12.74
N ALA A 62 1.43 -0.53 -12.57
CA ALA A 62 0.77 0.37 -13.52
C ALA A 62 1.48 0.38 -14.88
N LYS A 63 2.81 0.52 -14.89
CA LYS A 63 3.63 0.46 -16.10
C LYS A 63 3.52 -0.87 -16.82
N PHE A 64 3.54 -1.98 -16.08
CA PHE A 64 3.32 -3.32 -16.62
C PHE A 64 1.95 -3.46 -17.27
N SER A 65 0.89 -2.99 -16.58
CA SER A 65 -0.48 -3.03 -17.09
C SER A 65 -0.65 -2.18 -18.35
N LEU A 66 -0.05 -0.98 -18.38
CA LEU A 66 -0.05 -0.10 -19.54
C LEU A 66 0.66 -0.75 -20.73
N ALA A 67 1.83 -1.35 -20.52
CA ALA A 67 2.58 -2.02 -21.58
C ALA A 67 1.79 -3.19 -22.21
N LEU A 68 1.10 -4.00 -21.38
CA LEU A 68 0.22 -5.04 -21.88
C LEU A 68 -0.95 -4.45 -22.68
N ALA A 69 -1.64 -3.45 -22.12
CA ALA A 69 -2.76 -2.80 -22.78
C ALA A 69 -2.36 -2.22 -24.16
N GLU A 70 -1.23 -1.52 -24.24
CA GLU A 70 -0.68 -0.98 -25.47
C GLU A 70 -0.34 -2.08 -26.49
N THR A 71 0.20 -3.21 -26.03
CA THR A 71 0.53 -4.34 -26.92
C THR A 71 -0.71 -4.89 -27.61
N PHE A 72 -1.81 -5.07 -26.88
CA PHE A 72 -3.07 -5.51 -27.48
C PHE A 72 -3.74 -4.41 -28.31
N ALA A 73 -3.71 -3.15 -27.84
CA ALA A 73 -4.30 -2.02 -28.55
C ALA A 73 -3.60 -1.74 -29.89
N ARG A 74 -2.30 -2.05 -30.01
CA ARG A 74 -1.52 -1.89 -31.26
C ARG A 74 -1.66 -3.05 -32.23
N ASN A 75 -2.24 -4.18 -31.81
CA ASN A 75 -2.48 -5.31 -32.70
C ASN A 75 -3.60 -4.96 -33.71
N PRO A 76 -3.34 -4.96 -35.04
CA PRO A 76 -4.34 -4.59 -36.04
C PRO A 76 -5.61 -5.44 -35.99
N GLN A 77 -5.48 -6.75 -35.75
CA GLN A 77 -6.63 -7.67 -35.69
C GLN A 77 -7.52 -7.39 -34.48
N ILE A 78 -6.92 -7.01 -33.34
CA ILE A 78 -7.66 -6.57 -32.15
C ILE A 78 -8.37 -5.25 -32.43
N ARG A 79 -7.71 -4.28 -33.07
CA ARG A 79 -8.32 -3.00 -33.42
C ARG A 79 -9.51 -3.16 -34.36
N GLU A 80 -9.38 -3.99 -35.39
CA GLU A 80 -10.48 -4.32 -36.31
C GLU A 80 -11.65 -4.97 -35.58
N ALA A 81 -11.38 -5.98 -34.74
CA ALA A 81 -12.42 -6.67 -33.99
C ALA A 81 -13.10 -5.74 -32.98
N LEU A 82 -12.34 -4.84 -32.33
CA LEU A 82 -12.87 -3.83 -31.42
C LEU A 82 -13.75 -2.81 -32.14
N ALA A 83 -13.32 -2.30 -33.30
CA ALA A 83 -14.10 -1.37 -34.11
C ALA A 83 -15.39 -1.99 -34.64
N ALA A 84 -15.37 -3.29 -34.96
CA ALA A 84 -16.55 -4.04 -35.37
C ALA A 84 -17.46 -4.47 -34.20
N GLY A 85 -17.04 -4.27 -32.94
CA GLY A 85 -17.75 -4.80 -31.78
C GLY A 85 -17.76 -6.34 -31.71
N ASP A 86 -16.85 -7.00 -32.42
CA ASP A 86 -16.80 -8.46 -32.56
C ASP A 86 -16.18 -9.11 -31.32
N ARG A 87 -17.03 -9.33 -30.32
CA ARG A 87 -16.66 -9.96 -29.05
C ARG A 87 -16.08 -11.36 -29.22
N ALA A 88 -16.59 -12.15 -30.16
CA ALA A 88 -16.12 -13.52 -30.38
C ALA A 88 -14.70 -13.51 -30.94
N ARG A 89 -14.43 -12.65 -31.92
CA ARG A 89 -13.08 -12.47 -32.49
C ARG A 89 -12.09 -11.91 -31.47
N LEU A 90 -12.49 -10.92 -30.67
CA LEU A 90 -11.67 -10.41 -29.57
C LEU A 90 -11.32 -11.50 -28.56
N GLN A 91 -12.30 -12.32 -28.17
CA GLN A 91 -12.06 -13.42 -27.25
C GLN A 91 -11.11 -14.44 -27.83
N ALA A 92 -11.27 -14.83 -29.10
CA ALA A 92 -10.40 -15.79 -29.77
C ALA A 92 -8.94 -15.29 -29.85
N LEU A 93 -8.74 -14.02 -30.24
CA LEU A 93 -7.41 -13.41 -30.37
C LEU A 93 -6.68 -13.25 -29.03
N SER A 94 -7.42 -13.14 -27.92
CA SER A 94 -6.85 -12.85 -26.60
C SER A 94 -6.85 -14.04 -25.64
N LYS A 95 -7.51 -15.15 -25.98
CA LYS A 95 -7.73 -16.30 -25.09
C LYS A 95 -6.42 -16.89 -24.56
N ASP A 96 -5.53 -17.28 -25.46
CA ASP A 96 -4.31 -18.00 -25.08
C ASP A 96 -3.35 -17.10 -24.29
N ALA A 97 -3.23 -15.85 -24.72
CA ALA A 97 -2.45 -14.85 -24.00
C ALA A 97 -3.03 -14.59 -22.59
N TYR A 98 -4.35 -14.45 -22.45
CA TYR A 98 -4.98 -14.29 -21.14
C TYR A 98 -4.81 -15.53 -20.25
N GLN A 99 -4.93 -16.74 -20.79
CA GLN A 99 -4.69 -17.97 -20.03
C GLN A 99 -3.27 -18.03 -19.47
N TYR A 100 -2.27 -17.61 -20.25
CA TYR A 100 -0.89 -17.51 -19.77
C TYR A 100 -0.74 -16.39 -18.73
N LEU A 101 -1.18 -15.18 -19.04
CA LEU A 101 -1.02 -14.00 -18.18
C LEU A 101 -1.74 -14.11 -16.84
N SER A 102 -2.93 -14.73 -16.81
CA SER A 102 -3.68 -14.95 -15.56
C SER A 102 -2.97 -15.91 -14.61
N ARG A 103 -2.27 -16.93 -15.13
CA ARG A 103 -1.55 -17.91 -14.31
C ARG A 103 -0.14 -17.44 -13.93
N GLN A 104 0.58 -16.88 -14.89
CA GLN A 104 2.02 -16.61 -14.73
C GLN A 104 2.30 -15.18 -14.28
N ALA A 105 1.48 -14.21 -14.71
CA ALA A 105 1.69 -12.79 -14.44
C ALA A 105 0.62 -12.19 -13.52
N SER A 106 -0.23 -13.04 -12.91
CA SER A 106 -1.32 -12.63 -12.01
C SER A 106 -2.26 -11.57 -12.59
N VAL A 107 -2.46 -11.55 -13.91
CA VAL A 107 -3.40 -10.63 -14.56
C VAL A 107 -4.82 -11.10 -14.30
N GLN A 108 -5.49 -10.49 -13.32
CA GLN A 108 -6.85 -10.86 -12.92
C GLN A 108 -7.92 -10.17 -13.78
N ILE A 109 -7.66 -8.93 -14.20
CA ILE A 109 -8.61 -8.10 -14.95
C ILE A 109 -8.05 -7.85 -16.34
N PHE A 110 -8.72 -8.42 -17.33
CA PHE A 110 -8.52 -8.12 -18.75
C PHE A 110 -9.90 -7.91 -19.35
N GLY A 111 -10.15 -6.73 -19.91
CA GLY A 111 -11.30 -6.52 -20.77
C GLY A 111 -11.11 -5.40 -21.79
N TYR A 112 -12.06 -5.34 -22.71
CA TYR A 112 -12.18 -4.34 -23.76
C TYR A 112 -13.43 -3.51 -23.52
N HIS A 113 -13.31 -2.21 -23.75
CA HIS A 113 -14.43 -1.27 -23.64
C HIS A 113 -14.75 -0.68 -25.01
N SER A 114 -16.01 -0.35 -25.22
CA SER A 114 -16.47 0.45 -26.35
C SER A 114 -16.22 1.96 -26.11
N PRO A 115 -16.32 2.80 -27.15
CA PRO A 115 -16.07 4.25 -27.03
C PRO A 115 -16.98 4.97 -26.04
N ASP A 116 -18.17 4.44 -25.79
CA ASP A 116 -19.16 4.91 -24.81
C ASP A 116 -18.93 4.33 -23.40
N LEU A 117 -17.72 3.83 -23.11
CA LEU A 117 -17.32 3.29 -21.81
C LEU A 117 -18.21 2.13 -21.32
N ARG A 118 -18.62 1.25 -22.23
CA ARG A 118 -19.34 0.02 -21.88
C ARG A 118 -18.41 -1.17 -22.00
N TYR A 119 -18.54 -2.15 -21.10
CA TYR A 119 -17.74 -3.37 -21.16
C TYR A 119 -18.15 -4.23 -22.36
N LEU A 120 -17.37 -4.21 -23.44
CA LEU A 120 -17.62 -5.04 -24.60
C LEU A 120 -17.26 -6.51 -24.32
N LEU A 121 -16.12 -6.75 -23.65
CA LEU A 121 -15.66 -8.10 -23.32
C LEU A 121 -14.86 -8.09 -22.02
N ARG A 122 -15.09 -9.09 -21.17
CA ARG A 122 -14.26 -9.41 -20.01
C ARG A 122 -13.67 -10.79 -20.21
N MET A 123 -12.37 -10.92 -20.38
CA MET A 123 -11.74 -12.24 -20.54
C MET A 123 -11.89 -13.10 -19.27
N HIS A 124 -11.92 -12.44 -18.12
CA HIS A 124 -12.07 -13.06 -16.80
C HIS A 124 -13.51 -13.48 -16.46
N ARG A 125 -14.51 -12.92 -17.17
CA ARG A 125 -15.95 -13.22 -17.03
C ARG A 125 -16.69 -12.97 -18.35
N PRO A 126 -16.46 -13.77 -19.40
CA PRO A 126 -16.97 -13.48 -20.76
C PRO A 126 -18.50 -13.37 -20.86
N GLU A 127 -19.21 -13.98 -19.91
CA GLU A 127 -20.65 -13.91 -19.74
C GLU A 127 -21.16 -12.54 -19.26
N GLN A 128 -20.34 -11.75 -18.55
CA GLN A 128 -20.69 -10.42 -18.05
C GLN A 128 -20.21 -9.33 -19.03
N HIS A 129 -21.16 -8.67 -19.71
CA HIS A 129 -20.87 -7.67 -20.73
C HIS A 129 -22.01 -6.66 -20.87
N GLY A 130 -21.71 -5.52 -21.48
CA GLY A 130 -22.67 -4.47 -21.80
C GLY A 130 -23.06 -3.57 -20.64
N ASP A 131 -22.36 -3.61 -19.51
CA ASP A 131 -22.55 -2.64 -18.44
C ASP A 131 -21.76 -1.35 -18.70
N ASP A 132 -22.36 -0.22 -18.31
CA ASP A 132 -21.73 1.10 -18.37
C ASP A 132 -20.85 1.31 -17.12
N ILE A 133 -19.59 1.68 -17.35
CA ILE A 133 -18.60 1.88 -16.28
C ILE A 133 -18.24 3.35 -16.04
N SER A 134 -18.87 4.29 -16.75
CA SER A 134 -18.64 5.73 -16.59
C SER A 134 -18.91 6.21 -15.16
N GLY A 135 -19.90 5.64 -14.48
CA GLY A 135 -20.31 6.03 -13.12
C GLY A 135 -19.38 5.60 -11.99
N PHE A 136 -18.47 4.65 -12.21
CA PHE A 136 -17.66 4.06 -11.12
C PHE A 136 -16.15 4.15 -11.35
N ARG A 137 -15.71 4.62 -12.53
CA ARG A 137 -14.28 4.78 -12.88
C ARG A 137 -13.96 6.23 -13.21
N ALA A 138 -14.01 7.11 -12.20
CA ALA A 138 -13.65 8.52 -12.36
C ALA A 138 -12.27 8.73 -13.01
N MET A 139 -11.29 7.86 -12.72
CA MET A 139 -9.95 7.92 -13.36
C MET A 139 -9.94 7.62 -14.86
N VAL A 140 -10.94 6.88 -15.38
CA VAL A 140 -11.04 6.57 -16.82
C VAL A 140 -11.76 7.68 -17.57
N VAL A 141 -12.69 8.38 -16.92
CA VAL A 141 -13.44 9.50 -17.51
C VAL A 141 -12.59 10.77 -17.64
N ALA A 142 -11.58 10.93 -16.76
CA ALA A 142 -10.71 12.10 -16.72
C ALA A 142 -9.47 12.03 -17.64
N ALA A 143 -9.24 10.89 -18.31
CA ALA A 143 -8.11 10.64 -19.22
C ALA A 143 -8.51 10.90 -20.68
#